data_AF-A0A8C5EQH2-F1
#
_entry.id   AF-A0A8C5EQH2-F1
#
_cell.length_a   1.000
_cell.length_b   1.000
_cell.length_c   1.000
_cell.angle_alpha   90.00
_cell.angle_beta   90.00
_cell.angle_gamma   90.00
#
_symmetry.space_group_name_H-M   'P 1'
#
loop_
_entity.id
_entity.type
_entity.pdbx_description
1 polymer ?
#
loop_
_entity_poly.entity_id
_entity_poly.type
_entity_poly.pdbx_seq_one_letter_code
_entity_poly.pdbx_strand_id
1 'polypeptide(L)'
;MKEEHQQPLLAVFGFHGNHCKQLMSVPEHLTVFSGSSPEDVSHARLLWSSLALQPPLESRLVRAELRQRLPVSGPPLPRSPGGHRPGTPAPKRLEERQRYEAMADRRKETLALLQMQRERRVRAELLLAGHRPRVSGETPGDTPGDRELVRRLL
;
A
#
# COMPACT_ATOMS: atom_id res chain seq x y z
N MET A 1 22.52 -20.36 44.91
CA MET A 1 23.43 -20.60 43.77
C MET A 1 22.64 -21.24 42.65
N LYS A 2 22.50 -20.53 41.53
CA LYS A 2 22.36 -20.99 40.14
C LYS A 2 22.06 -19.74 39.31
N GLU A 3 23.13 -19.08 38.88
CA GLU A 3 23.07 -18.10 37.79
C GLU A 3 22.81 -18.88 36.50
N GLU A 4 21.77 -18.52 35.75
CA GLU A 4 21.63 -18.96 34.37
C GLU A 4 21.83 -17.75 33.46
N HIS A 5 22.96 -17.75 32.77
CA HIS A 5 23.30 -16.77 31.74
C HIS A 5 22.39 -16.97 30.52
N GLN A 6 21.36 -16.14 30.39
CA GLN A 6 20.57 -16.03 29.17
C GLN A 6 21.41 -15.31 28.11
N GLN A 7 22.04 -16.10 27.23
CA GLN A 7 22.78 -15.61 26.06
C GLN A 7 21.86 -14.79 25.14
N PRO A 8 22.29 -13.61 24.65
CA PRO A 8 21.55 -12.90 23.61
C PRO A 8 21.75 -13.60 22.27
N LEU A 9 20.71 -14.29 21.79
CA LEU A 9 20.68 -14.84 20.44
C LEU A 9 20.48 -13.71 19.42
N LEU A 10 21.60 -13.25 18.87
CA LEU A 10 21.70 -12.37 17.71
C LEU A 10 20.97 -12.99 16.51
N ALA A 11 19.82 -12.44 16.13
CA ALA A 11 19.18 -12.76 14.86
C ALA A 11 19.91 -12.05 13.72
N VAL A 12 20.90 -12.73 13.13
CA VAL A 12 21.61 -12.26 11.94
C VAL A 12 20.79 -12.59 10.70
N PHE A 13 20.34 -11.57 10.00
CA PHE A 13 19.69 -11.69 8.69
C PHE A 13 20.76 -11.82 7.60
N GLY A 14 20.84 -12.98 6.96
CA GLY A 14 21.72 -13.23 5.81
C GLY A 14 20.91 -13.53 4.55
N PHE A 15 21.00 -12.66 3.55
CA PHE A 15 20.46 -12.91 2.20
C PHE A 15 21.49 -13.76 1.44
N HIS A 16 21.20 -15.03 1.19
CA HIS A 16 22.09 -15.92 0.45
C HIS A 16 21.92 -15.71 -1.07
N GLY A 17 22.60 -14.70 -1.59
CA GLY A 17 22.88 -14.55 -3.02
C GLY A 17 24.36 -14.82 -3.25
N ASN A 18 24.68 -15.89 -3.98
CA ASN A 18 26.05 -16.30 -4.27
C ASN A 18 26.82 -15.24 -5.06
N HIS A 19 27.62 -14.39 -4.40
CA HIS A 19 28.88 -13.85 -4.92
C HIS A 19 29.77 -13.36 -3.75
N CYS A 20 31.07 -13.61 -3.88
CA CYS A 20 32.09 -13.53 -2.83
C CYS A 20 32.35 -12.13 -2.25
N LYS A 21 32.50 -12.12 -0.91
CA LYS A 21 33.42 -11.31 -0.07
C LYS A 21 33.44 -9.79 -0.28
N GLN A 22 32.71 -9.06 0.57
CA GLN A 22 33.27 -8.01 1.46
C GLN A 22 32.13 -7.34 2.25
N LEU A 23 32.40 -7.09 3.54
CA LEU A 23 31.62 -6.26 4.46
C LEU A 23 30.35 -6.88 5.07
N MET A 24 30.56 -7.68 6.11
CA MET A 24 29.67 -7.69 7.27
C MET A 24 29.67 -6.27 7.87
N SER A 25 28.89 -5.35 7.31
CA SER A 25 28.48 -4.14 8.02
C SER A 25 27.13 -4.47 8.64
N VAL A 26 27.08 -4.51 9.98
CA VAL A 26 25.83 -4.56 10.73
C VAL A 26 24.98 -3.38 10.23
N PRO A 27 23.73 -3.59 9.78
CA PRO A 27 22.92 -2.47 9.32
C PRO A 27 22.85 -1.44 10.43
N GLU A 28 23.30 -0.21 10.15
CA GLU A 28 23.40 0.91 11.11
C GLU A 28 22.05 1.34 11.71
N HIS A 29 20.96 0.66 11.34
CA HIS A 29 19.58 0.93 11.75
C HIS A 29 18.83 -0.38 12.01
N LEU A 30 19.06 -0.98 13.18
CA LEU A 30 18.20 -2.06 13.70
C LEU A 30 16.90 -1.45 14.23
N THR A 31 15.76 -1.84 13.68
CA THR A 31 14.45 -1.48 14.22
C THR A 31 14.10 -2.39 15.40
N VAL A 32 14.23 -1.85 16.61
CA VAL A 32 13.89 -2.55 17.86
C VAL A 32 12.50 -2.10 18.33
N PHE A 33 11.59 -3.04 18.53
CA PHE A 33 10.26 -2.80 19.08
C PHE A 33 10.30 -2.85 20.61
N SER A 34 10.69 -1.75 21.25
CA SER A 34 10.68 -1.61 22.71
C SER A 34 9.32 -1.07 23.20
N GLY A 35 8.69 -1.76 24.16
CA GLY A 35 7.43 -1.32 24.76
C GLY A 35 6.16 -1.67 23.95
N SER A 36 6.31 -2.34 22.80
CA SER A 36 5.18 -2.90 22.05
C SER A 36 4.69 -4.21 22.68
N SER A 37 3.40 -4.51 22.48
CA SER A 37 2.84 -5.79 22.91
C SER A 37 3.46 -6.96 22.11
N PRO A 38 3.48 -8.19 22.65
CA PRO A 38 3.99 -9.35 21.91
C PRO A 38 3.18 -9.61 20.62
N GLU A 39 1.90 -9.26 20.61
CA GLU A 39 1.02 -9.35 19.45
C GLU A 39 1.47 -8.40 18.33
N ASP A 40 1.77 -7.14 18.65
CA ASP A 40 2.27 -6.15 17.67
C ASP A 40 3.62 -6.55 17.07
N VAL A 41 4.51 -7.11 17.89
CA VAL A 41 5.79 -7.63 17.41
C VAL A 41 5.58 -8.79 16.43
N SER A 42 4.60 -9.66 16.69
CA SER A 42 4.25 -10.77 15.79
C SER A 42 3.67 -10.27 14.46
N HIS A 43 2.79 -9.25 14.50
CA HIS A 43 2.22 -8.63 13.31
C HIS A 43 3.29 -7.94 12.47
N ALA A 44 4.18 -7.18 13.09
CA ALA A 44 5.29 -6.53 12.40
C ALA A 44 6.18 -7.58 11.73
N ARG A 45 6.51 -8.68 12.42
CA ARG A 45 7.27 -9.80 11.82
C ARG A 45 6.55 -10.39 10.61
N LEU A 46 5.26 -10.67 10.72
CA LEU A 46 4.47 -11.24 9.62
C LEU A 46 4.44 -10.29 8.41
N LEU A 47 4.20 -9.00 8.65
CA LEU A 47 4.20 -7.96 7.62
C LEU A 47 5.53 -7.90 6.89
N TRP A 48 6.63 -7.74 7.61
CA TRP A 48 7.97 -7.63 7.00
C TRP A 48 8.39 -8.92 6.30
N SER A 49 7.97 -10.08 6.81
CA SER A 49 8.18 -11.37 6.14
C SER A 49 7.41 -11.46 4.81
N SER A 50 6.19 -10.91 4.75
CA SER A 50 5.39 -10.90 3.52
C SER A 50 6.00 -10.05 2.40
N LEU A 51 6.71 -8.98 2.76
CA LEU A 51 7.38 -8.08 1.79
C LEU A 51 8.65 -8.70 1.18
N ALA A 52 9.26 -9.68 1.84
CA ALA A 52 10.41 -10.41 1.32
C ALA A 52 10.02 -11.55 0.35
N LEU A 53 8.73 -11.83 0.19
CA LEU A 53 8.25 -12.81 -0.78
C LEU A 53 8.30 -12.19 -2.19
N GLN A 54 8.77 -12.99 -3.15
CA GLN A 54 8.67 -12.60 -4.55
C GLN A 54 7.19 -12.37 -4.89
N PRO A 55 6.83 -11.27 -5.59
CA PRO A 55 5.45 -11.05 -6.01
C PRO A 55 4.95 -12.29 -6.77
N PRO A 56 3.71 -12.76 -6.48
CA PRO A 56 3.14 -13.94 -7.13
C PRO A 56 3.24 -13.80 -8.65
N LEU A 57 3.37 -14.93 -9.36
CA LEU A 57 3.64 -14.93 -10.80
C LEU A 57 2.61 -14.13 -11.61
N GLU A 58 1.38 -14.06 -11.11
CA GLU A 58 0.25 -13.33 -11.68
C GLU A 58 0.36 -11.80 -11.53
N SER A 59 1.10 -11.30 -10.54
CA SER A 59 1.36 -9.87 -10.35
C SER A 59 2.66 -9.39 -11.01
N ARG A 60 3.40 -10.28 -11.68
CA ARG A 60 4.58 -9.94 -12.46
C ARG A 60 4.15 -9.32 -13.80
N LEU A 61 4.44 -8.04 -14.00
CA LEU A 61 4.23 -7.31 -15.27
C LEU A 61 4.99 -7.92 -16.46
N VAL A 62 5.93 -8.83 -16.20
CA VAL A 62 6.74 -9.53 -17.19
C VAL A 62 6.55 -11.03 -16.96
N ARG A 63 5.94 -11.72 -17.92
CA ARG A 63 5.86 -13.19 -17.94
C ARG A 63 7.26 -13.79 -17.76
N ALA A 64 7.37 -14.85 -16.95
CA ALA A 64 8.63 -15.52 -16.65
C ALA A 64 9.36 -16.05 -17.91
N GLU A 65 8.62 -16.40 -18.96
CA GLU A 65 9.16 -16.72 -20.28
C GLU A 65 8.57 -15.79 -21.34
N LEU A 66 9.09 -14.56 -21.40
CA LEU A 66 8.72 -13.61 -22.44
C LEU A 66 9.57 -13.86 -23.69
N ARG A 67 9.39 -15.04 -24.30
CA ARG A 67 9.79 -15.21 -25.69
C ARG A 67 8.97 -14.25 -26.52
N GLN A 68 9.64 -13.28 -27.12
CA GLN A 68 9.03 -12.28 -27.96
C GLN A 68 8.39 -12.97 -29.17
N ARG A 69 7.08 -13.24 -29.11
CA ARG A 69 6.32 -13.83 -30.23
C ARG A 69 6.02 -12.80 -31.32
N LEU A 70 6.27 -11.51 -31.04
CA LEU A 70 6.03 -10.42 -31.97
C LEU A 70 7.37 -9.95 -32.55
N PRO A 71 7.52 -9.83 -33.88
CA PRO A 71 8.76 -9.34 -34.47
C PRO A 71 9.18 -8.01 -33.83
N VAL A 72 10.45 -7.91 -33.41
CA VAL A 72 11.07 -6.63 -33.02
C VAL A 72 10.88 -5.68 -34.20
N SER A 73 10.47 -4.43 -33.95
CA SER A 73 10.43 -3.41 -34.99
C SER A 73 11.86 -3.19 -35.53
N GLY A 74 12.20 -3.87 -36.61
CA GLY A 74 13.41 -3.61 -37.38
C GLY A 74 13.31 -2.27 -38.12
N PRO A 75 14.43 -1.74 -38.63
CA PRO A 75 14.41 -0.55 -39.47
C PRO A 75 13.41 -0.74 -40.62
N PRO A 76 12.70 0.33 -41.03
CA PRO A 76 11.64 0.21 -42.03
C PRO A 76 12.22 -0.35 -43.32
N LEU A 77 11.87 -1.60 -43.63
CA LEU A 77 12.09 -2.16 -44.96
C LEU A 77 11.39 -1.22 -45.96
N PRO A 78 12.01 -0.95 -47.12
CA PRO A 78 11.37 -0.15 -48.17
C PRO A 78 9.98 -0.72 -48.45
N ARG A 79 8.98 0.12 -48.17
CA ARG A 79 7.56 -0.21 -48.28
C ARG A 79 7.28 -0.61 -49.73
N SER A 80 6.88 -1.86 -49.93
CA SER A 80 6.25 -2.27 -51.19
C SER A 80 5.01 -1.38 -51.43
N PRO A 81 4.81 -0.82 -52.63
CA PRO A 81 3.78 0.19 -52.93
C PRO A 81 2.36 -0.41 -53.01
N GLY A 82 1.92 -1.15 -51.99
CA GLY A 82 0.61 -1.83 -51.97
C GLY A 82 -0.20 -1.67 -50.68
N GLY A 83 0.32 -0.96 -49.67
CA GLY A 83 -0.32 -0.85 -48.36
C GLY A 83 -1.16 0.41 -48.17
N HIS A 84 -2.17 0.66 -49.00
CA HIS A 84 -3.18 1.68 -48.67
C HIS A 84 -4.06 1.14 -47.54
N ARG A 85 -3.76 1.50 -46.29
CA ARG A 85 -4.73 1.39 -45.19
C ARG A 85 -5.88 2.33 -45.54
N PRO A 86 -7.13 1.85 -45.73
CA PRO A 86 -8.24 2.75 -46.00
C PRO A 86 -8.37 3.68 -44.79
N GLY A 87 -8.17 4.98 -45.02
CA GLY A 87 -8.53 5.98 -44.02
C GLY A 87 -10.01 5.78 -43.69
N THR A 88 -10.34 5.67 -42.40
CA THR A 88 -11.75 5.58 -41.98
C THR A 88 -12.54 6.70 -42.65
N PRO A 89 -13.69 6.39 -43.29
CA PRO A 89 -14.45 7.40 -44.01
C PRO A 89 -14.82 8.54 -43.06
N ALA A 90 -14.68 9.79 -43.53
CA ALA A 90 -14.92 11.02 -42.77
C ALA A 90 -16.15 11.01 -41.83
N PRO A 91 -17.33 10.48 -42.22
CA PRO A 91 -18.49 10.41 -41.32
C PRO A 91 -18.25 9.56 -40.05
N LYS A 92 -17.49 8.45 -40.14
CA LYS A 92 -17.17 7.61 -38.98
C LYS A 92 -16.27 8.33 -37.97
N ARG A 93 -15.40 9.24 -38.44
CA ARG A 93 -14.51 10.03 -37.58
C ARG A 93 -15.26 11.08 -36.77
N LEU A 94 -16.30 11.68 -37.35
CA LEU A 94 -17.12 12.67 -36.67
C LEU A 94 -17.94 12.02 -35.55
N GLU A 95 -18.55 10.87 -35.86
CA GLU A 95 -19.32 10.10 -34.87
C GLU A 95 -18.43 9.61 -33.72
N GLU A 96 -17.24 9.11 -34.03
CA GLU A 96 -16.24 8.72 -33.02
C GLU A 96 -15.82 9.91 -32.15
N ARG A 97 -15.60 11.08 -32.75
CA ARG A 97 -15.28 12.31 -32.03
C ARG A 97 -16.39 12.72 -31.06
N GLN A 98 -17.65 12.69 -31.50
CA GLN A 98 -18.80 13.00 -30.64
C GLN A 98 -18.91 12.03 -29.46
N ARG A 99 -18.65 10.73 -29.68
CA ARG A 99 -18.62 9.74 -28.61
C ARG A 99 -17.53 10.04 -27.57
N TYR A 100 -16.33 10.42 -28.01
CA TYR A 100 -15.25 10.79 -27.11
C TYR A 100 -15.50 12.10 -26.37
N GLU A 101 -16.14 13.08 -26.99
CA GLU A 101 -16.54 14.33 -26.34
C GLU A 101 -17.52 14.04 -25.19
N ALA A 102 -18.57 13.22 -25.44
CA ALA A 102 -19.50 12.80 -24.38
C ALA A 102 -18.82 12.03 -23.23
N MET A 103 -17.86 11.14 -23.55
CA MET A 103 -17.08 10.44 -22.52
C MET A 103 -16.17 11.39 -21.73
N ALA A 104 -15.59 12.40 -22.37
CA ALA A 104 -14.77 13.40 -21.71
C ALA A 104 -15.60 14.24 -20.74
N ASP A 105 -16.82 14.61 -21.11
CA ASP A 105 -17.72 15.35 -20.23
C ASP A 105 -18.15 14.52 -19.03
N ARG A 106 -18.53 13.26 -19.22
CA ARG A 106 -18.82 12.32 -18.10
C ARG A 106 -17.61 12.15 -17.17
N ARG A 107 -16.39 12.14 -17.72
CA ARG A 107 -15.16 12.08 -16.92
C ARG A 107 -14.96 13.35 -16.08
N LYS A 108 -15.26 14.54 -16.64
CA LYS A 108 -15.19 15.80 -15.89
C LYS A 108 -16.17 15.81 -14.72
N GLU A 109 -17.40 15.33 -14.92
CA GLU A 109 -18.39 15.21 -13.84
C GLU A 109 -17.89 14.31 -12.71
N THR A 110 -17.35 13.14 -13.06
CA THR A 110 -16.79 12.20 -12.08
C THR A 110 -15.65 12.83 -11.28
N LEU A 111 -14.74 13.54 -11.95
CA LEU A 111 -13.62 14.22 -11.30
C LEU A 111 -14.10 15.35 -10.37
N ALA A 112 -15.12 16.11 -10.78
CA ALA A 112 -15.69 17.17 -9.95
C ALA A 112 -16.31 16.61 -8.66
N LEU A 113 -17.03 15.49 -8.75
CA LEU A 113 -17.57 14.81 -7.57
C LEU A 113 -16.47 14.36 -6.60
N LEU A 114 -15.39 13.76 -7.12
CA LEU A 114 -14.25 13.32 -6.30
C LEU A 114 -13.52 14.50 -5.65
N GLN A 115 -13.37 15.62 -6.36
CA GLN A 115 -12.80 16.85 -5.81
C GLN A 115 -13.65 17.39 -4.66
N MET A 116 -14.97 17.48 -4.85
CA MET A 116 -15.90 17.89 -3.79
C MET A 116 -15.83 16.97 -2.57
N GLN A 117 -15.76 15.65 -2.77
CA GLN A 117 -15.62 14.70 -1.67
C GLN A 117 -14.30 14.91 -0.91
N ARG A 118 -13.20 15.12 -1.63
CA ARG A 118 -11.89 15.42 -1.02
C ARG A 118 -11.94 16.70 -0.21
N GLU A 119 -12.51 17.78 -0.74
CA GLU A 119 -12.63 19.06 -0.05
C GLU A 119 -13.48 18.96 1.21
N ARG A 120 -14.60 18.22 1.15
CA ARG A 120 -15.43 17.93 2.34
C ARG A 120 -14.63 17.20 3.40
N ARG A 121 -13.86 16.17 3.01
CA ARG A 121 -13.02 15.42 3.94
C ARG A 121 -11.96 16.31 4.58
N VAL A 122 -11.22 17.09 3.77
CA VAL A 122 -10.21 18.04 4.25
C VAL A 122 -10.83 19.07 5.19
N ARG A 123 -12.01 19.62 4.86
CA ARG A 123 -12.71 20.58 5.73
C ARG A 123 -13.11 19.96 7.07
N ALA A 124 -13.63 18.73 7.07
CA ALA A 124 -13.98 18.04 8.30
C ALA A 124 -12.74 17.75 9.16
N GLU A 125 -11.65 17.28 8.54
CA GLU A 125 -10.36 17.07 9.19
C GLU A 125 -9.81 18.36 9.81
N LEU A 126 -9.92 19.51 9.11
CA LEU A 126 -9.49 20.81 9.66
C LEU A 126 -10.27 21.21 10.91
N LEU A 127 -11.58 20.96 10.96
CA LEU A 127 -12.42 21.23 12.13
C LEU A 127 -12.11 20.27 13.29
N LEU A 128 -11.77 19.01 12.97
CA LEU A 128 -11.43 17.96 13.95
C LEU A 128 -9.95 17.96 14.37
N ALA A 129 -9.05 18.64 13.65
CA ALA A 129 -7.61 18.64 13.93
C ALA A 129 -7.27 19.19 15.34
N GLY A 130 -8.10 20.10 15.86
CA GLY A 130 -8.00 20.60 17.23
C GLY A 130 -8.74 19.76 18.28
N HIS A 131 -9.60 18.83 17.86
CA HIS A 131 -10.40 17.97 18.71
C HIS A 131 -9.84 16.55 18.69
N ARG A 132 -8.75 16.32 19.43
CA ARG A 132 -8.44 14.94 19.83
C ARG A 132 -9.53 14.53 20.82
N PRO A 133 -10.36 13.50 20.54
CA PRO A 133 -11.15 12.91 21.60
C PRO A 133 -10.11 12.40 22.59
N ARG A 134 -10.03 13.10 23.72
CA ARG A 134 -9.23 12.66 24.85
C ARG A 134 -9.84 11.31 25.18
N VAL A 135 -9.14 10.23 24.84
CA VAL A 135 -9.42 8.93 25.41
C VAL A 135 -9.06 9.11 26.87
N SER A 136 -9.99 9.64 27.65
CA SER A 136 -9.94 9.61 29.10
C SER A 136 -10.01 8.14 29.43
N GLY A 137 -8.84 7.50 29.47
CA GLY A 137 -8.60 6.31 30.26
C GLY A 137 -8.80 6.69 31.73
N GLU A 138 -10.05 6.95 32.09
CA GLU A 138 -10.53 6.79 33.44
C GLU A 138 -11.06 5.37 33.48
N THR A 139 -10.22 4.45 33.98
CA THR A 139 -10.77 3.31 34.72
C THR A 139 -11.81 3.87 35.70
N PRO A 140 -13.03 3.30 35.80
CA PRO A 140 -13.99 3.74 36.79
C PRO A 140 -13.40 3.40 38.16
N GLY A 141 -12.73 4.39 38.75
CA GLY A 141 -12.30 4.37 40.13
C GLY A 141 -13.55 4.41 40.96
N ASP A 142 -13.78 3.32 41.67
CA ASP A 142 -14.79 3.07 42.69
C ASP A 142 -15.07 4.36 43.51
N THR A 143 -16.05 5.15 43.06
CA THR A 143 -16.45 6.36 43.78
C THR A 143 -17.28 5.92 44.99
N PRO A 144 -16.93 6.35 46.22
CA PRO A 144 -17.58 5.89 47.44
C PRO A 144 -19.07 6.23 47.53
N GLY A 145 -19.61 7.08 46.62
CA GLY A 145 -21.03 7.38 46.51
C GLY A 145 -21.88 6.24 45.94
N ASP A 146 -21.33 5.39 45.07
CA ASP A 146 -22.11 4.34 44.39
C ASP A 146 -22.40 3.16 45.32
N ARG A 147 -21.52 2.92 46.30
CA ARG A 147 -21.74 1.92 47.36
C ARG A 147 -22.89 2.27 48.30
N GLU A 148 -23.15 3.57 48.52
CA GLU A 148 -24.25 4.06 49.36
C GLU A 148 -25.61 3.82 48.70
N LEU A 149 -25.68 3.94 47.37
CA LEU A 149 -26.91 3.70 46.60
C LEU A 149 -27.29 2.21 46.57
N VAL A 150 -26.30 1.31 46.49
CA VAL A 150 -26.53 -0.14 46.54
C VAL A 150 -27.01 -0.59 47.92
N ARG A 151 -26.56 0.05 49.02
CA ARG A 151 -27.04 -0.25 50.38
C ARG A 151 -28.45 0.24 50.67
N ARG A 152 -28.96 1.22 49.91
CA ARG A 152 -30.34 1.72 50.04
C ARG A 152 -31.35 0.93 49.21
N LEU A 153 -30.89 0.06 48.31
CA LEU A 153 -31.74 -0.74 47.43
C LEU A 153 -31.93 -2.20 47.90
N LEU A 154 -31.22 -2.62 48.95
CA LEU A 154 -31.40 -3.87 49.68
C LEU A 154 -32.09 -3.59 51.02
#